data_AF-A0A136IVR1-F1
#
_entry.id   AF-A0A136IVR1-F1
#
_cell.length_a   1.000
_cell.length_b   1.000
_cell.length_c   1.000
_cell.angle_alpha   90.00
_cell.angle_beta   90.00
_cell.angle_gamma   90.00
#
_symmetry.space_group_name_H-M   'P 1'
#
loop_
_entity.id
_entity.type
_entity.pdbx_description
1 polymer ?
#
loop_
_entity_poly.entity_id
_entity_poly.type
_entity_poly.pdbx_seq_one_letter_code
_entity_poly.pdbx_strand_id
1 'polypeptide(L)'
;MTPKTPSATERVFGTPELLELILLVFSQRDLLTAAQRVCQDWHRNILASMCLQRLLGFAPDDSILPAERRHSELLLLRFPKLIVHDIPDTTIQG
;
A
#
# COMPACT_ATOMS: atom_id res chain seq x y z
N MET A 1 36.83 15.13 11.54
CA MET A 1 35.52 14.43 11.45
C MET A 1 35.70 13.31 10.44
N THR A 2 35.68 12.05 10.86
CA THR A 2 35.79 10.91 9.94
C THR A 2 34.42 10.62 9.32
N PRO A 3 34.31 10.41 8.00
CA PRO A 3 33.05 10.05 7.39
C PRO A 3 32.62 8.67 7.89
N LYS A 4 31.44 8.60 8.52
CA LYS A 4 30.83 7.32 8.92
C LYS A 4 30.35 6.63 7.65
N THR A 5 30.90 5.45 7.35
CA THR A 5 30.38 4.60 6.28
C THR A 5 28.98 4.13 6.67
N PRO A 6 27.99 4.22 5.76
CA PRO A 6 26.65 3.73 6.04
C PRO A 6 26.68 2.22 6.22
N SER A 7 25.94 1.75 7.22
CA SER A 7 25.64 0.34 7.44
C SER A 7 24.95 -0.29 6.24
N ALA A 8 24.98 -1.62 6.15
CA ALA A 8 24.28 -2.36 5.10
C ALA A 8 22.78 -1.99 5.05
N THR A 9 22.14 -1.83 6.21
CA THR A 9 20.73 -1.45 6.33
C THR A 9 20.47 -0.05 5.78
N GLU A 10 21.31 0.93 6.14
CA GLU A 10 21.19 2.31 5.61
C GLU A 10 21.35 2.33 4.08
N ARG A 11 22.22 1.50 3.52
CA ARG A 11 22.38 1.37 2.06
C ARG A 11 21.17 0.75 1.39
N VAL A 12 20.57 -0.28 1.99
CA VAL A 12 19.36 -0.93 1.48
C VAL A 12 18.20 0.04 1.47
N PHE A 13 17.91 0.71 2.59
CA PHE A 13 16.83 1.69 2.67
C PHE A 13 17.09 2.95 1.84
N GLY A 14 18.36 3.26 1.55
CA GLY A 14 18.74 4.34 0.63
C GLY A 14 18.57 3.99 -0.85
N THR A 15 18.30 2.73 -1.20
CA THR A 15 18.09 2.28 -2.58
C THR A 15 16.59 2.19 -2.85
N PRO A 16 16.01 3.07 -3.70
CA PRO A 16 14.55 3.16 -3.87
C PRO A 16 13.88 1.85 -4.27
N GLU A 17 14.50 1.07 -5.16
CA GLU A 17 13.96 -0.19 -5.68
C GLU A 17 13.93 -1.27 -4.60
N LEU A 18 14.96 -1.32 -3.75
CA LEU A 18 14.99 -2.27 -2.62
C LEU A 18 14.00 -1.87 -1.54
N LEU A 19 13.89 -0.57 -1.26
CA LEU A 19 12.88 -0.06 -0.34
C LEU A 19 11.46 -0.34 -0.85
N GLU A 20 11.19 -0.16 -2.15
CA GLU A 20 9.91 -0.51 -2.77
C GLU A 20 9.58 -2.00 -2.55
N LEU A 21 10.52 -2.90 -2.86
CA LEU A 21 10.33 -4.34 -2.67
C LEU A 21 10.01 -4.71 -1.23
N ILE A 22 10.66 -4.05 -0.26
CA ILE A 22 10.39 -4.25 1.16
C ILE A 22 8.98 -3.74 1.50
N LEU A 23 8.61 -2.56 1.02
CA LEU A 23 7.31 -1.94 1.26
C LEU A 23 6.14 -2.75 0.68
N LEU A 24 6.33 -3.38 -0.49
CA LEU A 24 5.32 -4.22 -1.13
C LEU A 24 4.94 -5.47 -0.32
N VAL A 25 5.74 -5.88 0.68
CA VAL A 25 5.41 -7.01 1.58
C VAL A 25 4.40 -6.61 2.66
N PHE A 26 4.23 -5.32 2.93
CA PHE A 26 3.34 -4.84 3.99
C PHE A 26 1.89 -4.74 3.52
N SER A 27 0.96 -4.84 4.48
CA SER A 27 -0.45 -4.62 4.21
C SER A 27 -0.73 -3.17 3.82
N GLN A 28 -1.79 -2.93 3.04
CA GLN A 28 -2.26 -1.57 2.70
C GLN A 28 -2.42 -0.70 3.97
N ARG A 29 -2.90 -1.29 5.07
CA ARG A 29 -3.05 -0.60 6.36
C ARG A 29 -1.73 -0.12 6.93
N ASP A 30 -0.73 -1.00 6.97
CA ASP A 30 0.57 -0.67 7.56
C ASP A 30 1.30 0.38 6.73
N LEU A 31 1.15 0.30 5.39
CA LEU A 31 1.66 1.31 4.48
C LEU A 31 1.05 2.68 4.74
N LEU A 32 -0.28 2.76 4.90
CA LEU A 32 -1.00 4.02 5.12
C LEU A 32 -0.81 4.61 6.51
N THR A 33 -0.59 3.78 7.54
CA THR A 33 -0.61 4.24 8.94
C THR A 33 0.77 4.30 9.60
N ALA A 34 1.70 3.43 9.20
CA ALA A 34 3.03 3.31 9.82
C ALA A 34 4.15 3.71 8.85
N ALA A 35 4.22 3.08 7.67
CA ALA A 35 5.37 3.23 6.76
C ALA A 35 5.59 4.67 6.29
N GLN A 36 4.51 5.39 5.97
CA GLN A 36 4.58 6.81 5.57
C GLN A 36 5.10 7.74 6.68
N ARG A 37 5.11 7.30 7.94
CA ARG A 37 5.51 8.11 9.10
C ARG A 37 6.92 7.78 9.60
N VAL A 38 7.62 6.84 8.96
CA VAL A 38 8.99 6.45 9.34
C VAL A 38 9.97 7.59 9.03
N CYS A 39 9.99 8.07 7.79
CA CYS A 39 10.77 9.24 7.38
C CYS A 39 10.26 9.82 6.05
N GLN A 40 10.79 10.98 5.65
CA GLN A 40 10.41 11.66 4.41
C GLN A 40 10.78 10.85 3.16
N ASP A 41 11.90 10.11 3.18
CA ASP A 41 12.31 9.30 2.04
C ASP A 41 11.36 8.13 1.78
N TRP A 42 10.87 7.48 2.84
CA TRP A 42 9.87 6.41 2.74
C TRP A 42 8.56 6.96 2.17
N HIS A 43 8.09 8.09 2.70
CA HIS A 43 6.89 8.74 2.18
C HIS A 43 7.05 9.11 0.69
N ARG A 44 8.21 9.68 0.31
CA ARG A 44 8.51 10.01 -1.10
C ARG A 44 8.54 8.76 -1.98
N ASN A 45 9.13 7.67 -1.52
CA ASN A 45 9.20 6.42 -2.27
C ASN A 45 7.80 5.82 -2.51
N ILE A 46 6.96 5.79 -1.47
CA ILE A 46 5.56 5.34 -1.57
C ILE A 46 4.78 6.17 -2.60
N LEU A 47 4.99 7.49 -2.64
CA LEU A 47 4.34 8.36 -3.61
C LEU A 47 4.95 8.28 -5.02
N ALA A 48 6.22 7.92 -5.17
CA ALA A 48 6.86 7.84 -6.48
C ALA A 48 6.65 6.49 -7.17
N SER A 49 6.46 5.41 -6.40
CA SER A 49 6.31 4.05 -6.93
C SER A 49 4.90 3.78 -7.41
N MET A 50 4.75 3.47 -8.71
CA MET A 50 3.46 3.11 -9.30
C MET A 50 2.90 1.80 -8.73
N CYS A 51 3.78 0.84 -8.40
CA CYS A 51 3.38 -0.43 -7.78
C CYS A 51 2.75 -0.18 -6.41
N LEU A 52 3.38 0.64 -5.58
CA LEU A 52 2.84 1.02 -4.26
C LEU A 52 1.56 1.85 -4.39
N GLN A 53 1.49 2.77 -5.35
CA GLN A 53 0.26 3.53 -5.58
C GLN A 53 -0.92 2.65 -6.00
N ARG A 54 -0.70 1.65 -6.87
CA ARG A 54 -1.72 0.66 -7.25
C ARG A 54 -2.16 -0.19 -6.07
N LEU A 55 -1.20 -0.71 -5.30
CA LEU A 55 -1.48 -1.47 -4.08
C LEU A 55 -2.30 -0.66 -3.06
N LEU A 56 -2.04 0.65 -2.96
CA LEU A 56 -2.76 1.56 -2.07
C LEU A 56 -4.13 2.00 -2.63
N GLY A 57 -4.44 1.71 -3.89
CA GLY A 57 -5.65 2.18 -4.56
C GLY A 57 -5.62 3.66 -4.94
N PHE A 58 -4.43 4.26 -5.05
CA PHE A 58 -4.25 5.66 -5.48
C PHE A 58 -4.05 5.80 -6.98
N ALA A 59 -3.69 4.71 -7.66
CA ALA A 59 -3.59 4.64 -9.11
C ALA A 59 -4.36 3.42 -9.63
N PRO A 60 -4.92 3.49 -10.85
CA PRO A 60 -5.57 2.34 -11.46
C PRO A 60 -4.56 1.22 -11.74
N ASP A 61 -5.01 0.00 -11.51
CA ASP A 61 -4.30 -1.21 -11.92
C ASP A 61 -5.07 -1.90 -13.03
N ASP A 62 -4.65 -1.65 -14.26
CA ASP A 62 -5.29 -2.19 -15.47
C ASP A 62 -5.11 -3.71 -15.60
N SER A 63 -4.28 -4.33 -14.76
CA SER A 63 -4.15 -5.79 -14.71
C SER A 63 -5.33 -6.47 -14.00
N ILE A 64 -6.11 -5.72 -13.21
CA ILE A 64 -7.24 -6.25 -12.46
C ILE A 64 -8.49 -6.28 -13.34
N LEU A 65 -9.04 -7.47 -13.55
CA LEU A 65 -10.30 -7.62 -14.29
C LEU A 65 -11.45 -6.95 -13.51
N PRO A 66 -12.47 -6.37 -14.17
CA PRO A 66 -13.59 -5.73 -13.48
C PRO A 66 -14.29 -6.63 -12.45
N ALA A 67 -14.35 -7.94 -12.72
CA ALA A 67 -14.91 -8.95 -11.82
C ALA A 67 -14.06 -9.19 -10.54
N GLU A 68 -12.80 -8.78 -10.55
CA GLU A 68 -11.84 -8.94 -9.46
C GLU A 68 -11.63 -7.63 -8.67
N ARG A 69 -12.35 -6.55 -8.99
CA ARG A 69 -12.29 -5.32 -8.21
C ARG A 69 -12.73 -5.60 -6.78
N ARG A 70 -11.76 -5.58 -5.87
CA ARG A 70 -12.01 -5.65 -4.44
C ARG A 70 -12.22 -4.25 -3.91
N HIS A 71 -13.24 -4.09 -3.08
CA HIS A 71 -13.38 -2.89 -2.27
C HIS A 71 -12.18 -2.81 -1.31
N SER A 72 -11.72 -1.60 -1.01
CA SER A 72 -10.66 -1.42 -0.01
C SER A 72 -11.17 -1.93 1.35
N GLU A 73 -10.48 -2.93 1.91
CA GLU A 73 -10.75 -3.50 3.24
C GLU A 73 -10.85 -2.41 4.33
N LEU A 74 -10.05 -1.35 4.19
CA LEU A 74 -10.05 -0.22 5.14
C LEU A 74 -11.34 0.59 5.05
N LEU A 75 -11.85 0.80 3.85
CA LEU A 75 -13.10 1.52 3.64
C LEU A 75 -14.29 0.67 4.09
N LEU A 76 -14.29 -0.64 3.82
CA LEU A 76 -15.32 -1.56 4.33
C LEU A 76 -15.36 -1.58 5.85
N LEU A 77 -14.21 -1.64 6.50
CA LEU A 77 -14.12 -1.64 7.97
C LEU A 77 -14.64 -0.32 8.57
N ARG A 78 -14.34 0.82 7.93
CA ARG A 78 -14.64 2.14 8.50
C ARG A 78 -16.02 2.69 8.11
N PHE A 79 -16.49 2.36 6.92
CA PHE A 79 -17.72 2.89 6.33
C PHE A 79 -18.63 1.78 5.79
N PRO A 80 -18.98 0.76 6.60
CA PRO A 80 -19.71 -0.41 6.11
C PRO A 80 -21.04 -0.02 5.44
N LYS A 81 -21.77 0.96 6.01
CA LYS A 81 -23.08 1.40 5.48
C LYS A 81 -23.03 2.18 4.16
N LEU A 82 -21.86 2.71 3.78
CA LEU A 82 -21.69 3.46 2.53
C LEU A 82 -21.42 2.57 1.31
N ILE A 83 -20.94 1.34 1.56
CA ILE A 83 -20.46 0.43 0.49
C ILE A 83 -21.44 -0.74 0.28
N VAL A 84 -22.35 -0.97 1.21
CA VAL A 84 -23.37 -2.04 1.15
C VAL A 84 -24.34 -1.92 -0.04
N HIS A 85 -24.44 -0.77 -0.71
CA HIS A 85 -25.30 -0.64 -1.89
C HIS A 85 -24.74 -1.28 -3.18
N ASP A 86 -23.45 -1.63 -3.22
CA ASP A 86 -22.78 -2.22 -4.39
C ASP A 86 -22.35 -3.69 -4.19
N ILE A 87 -22.62 -4.27 -3.01
CA ILE A 87 -22.35 -5.69 -2.76
C ILE A 87 -23.60 -6.46 -3.21
N PRO A 88 -23.54 -7.27 -4.28
CA PRO A 88 -24.67 -8.11 -4.63
C PRO A 88 -24.98 -8.98 -3.42
N ASP A 89 -26.24 -8.92 -2.95
CA ASP A 89 -26.75 -9.70 -1.84
C ASP A 89 -26.28 -11.16 -1.99
N THR A 90 -25.23 -11.52 -1.27
CA THR A 90 -24.87 -12.92 -1.04
C THR A 90 -25.80 -13.40 0.07
N THR A 91 -27.08 -13.44 -0.27
CA THR A 91 -28.08 -14.18 0.48
C THR A 91 -27.70 -15.65 0.34
N ILE A 92 -27.04 -16.15 1.39
CA ILE A 92 -26.89 -17.56 1.67
C ILE A 92 -28.31 -18.14 1.74
N GLN A 93 -28.69 -18.92 0.72
CA GLN A 93 -29.84 -19.80 0.78
C GLN A 93 -29.57 -20.87 1.83
N GLY A 94 -30.38 -20.85 2.90
CA GLY A 94 -30.64 -22.00 3.76
C GLY A 94 -31.95 -22.67 3.36
#